data_AF-A0A8J3HPK0-F1
#
_entry.id   AF-A0A8J3HPK0-F1
#
_cell.length_a   1.000
_cell.length_b   1.000
_cell.length_c   1.000
_cell.angle_alpha   90.00
_cell.angle_beta   90.00
_cell.angle_gamma   90.00
#
_symmetry.space_group_name_H-M   'P 1'
#
loop_
_entity.id
_entity.type
_entity.pdbx_description
1 polymer ?
#
loop_
_entity_poly.entity_id
_entity_poly.type
_entity_poly.pdbx_seq_one_letter_code
_entity_poly.pdbx_strand_id
1 'polypeptide(L)'
;MSAPHTPPTGYRDAPLSEWDPDRPVDFAEAEDFLRACYAELPKLGPVEPRLAAVREQIDALGTYTHTHTELVHGARMAWRNASRCIGRVYWRSLSVLDRRTRRGEDQIFDDLVTHLRLATGEGHNRGRLRAVISVFGQAVPGRPVTRTWNDQLIRYAGHRRDGALVGDPQYEQFTEAVGKLGWTGKGSAFDLLPIVLQTGDAEPRLYELPESSVLEVPLAHPEYGWFAELGLRWHAVPAISNMRLSIGGVDYPLAPFSGWYMGTEIGARNLADADRYDQLPVVAARLGLDTGSEATLWRDRALLELNRAVLWSFERSGVRITDHHSESRLFLTHVERELRAGRQTPGDWTWLVPPMSGGLSPIFHQYFPETDQRPNFYLDSAARCPWQAAAPAIPAQRTVAAGARCPVTGQSTPTVTGQSTPPVTGQSTPPVTGQSAPPVTGPVPPVTVRAAAPAAASAAAPVSAPAPAPAPATAPTAAPTAAPTAAPTAAPTAAPTAAPTAAPTAAPTAAPASVAAPAGEVAVAVAAAEAEPVRKRGLRRLLG
;
A
#
# COMPACT_ATOMS: atom_id res chain seq x y z
N MET A 1 24.84 -36.35 11.87
CA MET A 1 24.52 -35.14 12.65
C MET A 1 23.86 -34.17 11.69
N SER A 2 22.53 -34.25 11.57
CA SER A 2 21.76 -33.28 10.79
C SER A 2 21.77 -31.97 11.55
N ALA A 3 22.13 -30.87 10.89
CA ALA A 3 22.06 -29.55 11.46
C ALA A 3 20.65 -29.29 12.03
N PRO A 4 20.51 -28.67 13.20
CA PRO A 4 19.20 -28.32 13.73
C PRO A 4 18.48 -27.44 12.70
N HIS A 5 17.27 -27.84 12.35
CA HIS A 5 16.37 -27.03 11.55
C HIS A 5 16.04 -25.80 12.40
N THR A 6 16.73 -24.68 12.16
CA THR A 6 16.37 -23.42 12.78
C THR A 6 14.98 -23.06 12.22
N PRO A 7 13.96 -22.86 13.08
CA PRO A 7 12.67 -22.37 12.61
C PRO A 7 12.89 -21.00 11.94
N PRO A 8 12.11 -20.64 10.90
CA PRO A 8 12.18 -19.30 10.34
C PRO A 8 11.83 -18.30 11.44
N THR A 9 12.84 -17.58 11.88
CA THR A 9 12.76 -16.38 12.70
C THR A 9 11.86 -15.40 11.94
N GLY A 10 10.70 -15.07 12.50
CA GLY A 10 9.81 -14.10 11.85
C GLY A 10 10.47 -12.72 11.73
N TYR A 11 10.13 -12.00 10.67
CA TYR A 11 10.51 -10.60 10.38
C TYR A 11 11.76 -10.08 11.10
N ARG A 12 12.91 -10.40 10.49
CA ARG A 12 14.28 -9.97 10.80
C ARG A 12 14.99 -10.79 11.87
N ASP A 13 16.13 -11.37 11.49
CA ASP A 13 17.08 -12.05 12.39
C ASP A 13 17.68 -11.14 13.48
N ALA A 14 17.59 -9.82 13.30
CA ALA A 14 17.96 -8.83 14.28
C ALA A 14 16.84 -7.79 14.47
N PRO A 15 16.51 -7.41 15.73
CA PRO A 15 15.56 -6.34 15.98
C PRO A 15 16.09 -5.04 15.35
N LEU A 16 15.18 -4.25 14.76
CA LEU A 16 15.54 -2.91 14.33
C LEU A 16 15.97 -2.08 15.54
N SER A 17 17.03 -1.30 15.36
CA SER A 17 17.38 -0.26 16.31
C SER A 17 16.23 0.73 16.44
N GLU A 18 15.88 1.12 17.66
CA GLU A 18 14.95 2.21 17.89
C GLU A 18 15.49 3.50 17.27
N TRP A 19 14.60 4.22 16.59
CA TRP A 19 14.93 5.46 15.92
C TRP A 19 14.92 6.63 16.90
N ASP A 20 15.97 7.44 16.83
CA ASP A 20 16.16 8.66 17.61
C ASP A 20 16.35 9.83 16.64
N PRO A 21 15.42 10.82 16.60
CA PRO A 21 15.50 11.95 15.69
C PRO A 21 16.68 12.90 15.98
N ASP A 22 17.29 12.82 17.16
CA ASP A 22 18.44 13.65 17.55
C ASP A 22 19.79 12.99 17.26
N ARG A 23 19.79 11.71 16.86
CA ARG A 23 21.01 11.00 16.50
C ARG A 23 21.58 11.57 15.19
N PRO A 24 22.87 11.98 15.18
CA PRO A 24 23.52 12.39 13.94
C PRO A 24 23.55 11.27 12.90
N VAL A 25 23.50 11.67 11.63
CA VAL A 25 23.63 10.74 10.49
C VAL A 25 24.98 10.03 10.53
N ASP A 26 24.96 8.71 10.40
CA ASP A 26 26.18 7.93 10.16
C ASP A 26 26.69 8.18 8.74
N PHE A 27 27.90 8.74 8.63
CA PHE A 27 28.53 9.00 7.34
C PHE A 27 28.69 7.74 6.50
N ALA A 28 28.94 6.57 7.10
CA ALA A 28 29.07 5.31 6.36
C ALA A 28 27.77 4.96 5.62
N GLU A 29 26.62 5.18 6.25
CA GLU A 29 25.32 4.94 5.64
C GLU A 29 25.03 5.93 4.50
N ALA A 30 25.42 7.20 4.67
CA ALA A 30 25.34 8.20 3.61
C ALA A 30 26.24 7.82 2.42
N GLU A 31 27.46 7.36 2.69
CA GLU A 31 28.41 6.92 1.67
C GLU A 31 27.89 5.72 0.87
N ASP A 32 27.39 4.67 1.56
CA ASP A 32 26.82 3.48 0.92
C ASP A 32 25.67 3.84 -0.02
N PHE A 33 24.74 4.68 0.44
CA PHE A 33 23.62 5.15 -0.39
C PHE A 33 24.11 5.96 -1.59
N LEU A 34 25.00 6.95 -1.39
CA LEU A 34 25.45 7.82 -2.47
C LEU A 34 26.24 7.06 -3.53
N ARG A 35 27.09 6.10 -3.13
CA ARG A 35 27.80 5.24 -4.07
C ARG A 35 26.83 4.39 -4.89
N ALA A 36 25.83 3.77 -4.24
CA ALA A 36 24.80 3.00 -4.94
C ALA A 36 23.97 3.87 -5.91
N CYS A 37 23.55 5.05 -5.44
CA CYS A 37 22.77 6.02 -6.22
C CYS A 37 23.54 6.50 -7.47
N TYR A 38 24.82 6.89 -7.32
CA TYR A 38 25.64 7.40 -8.43
C TYR A 38 26.05 6.28 -9.40
N ALA A 39 26.17 5.04 -8.92
CA ALA A 39 26.36 3.87 -9.79
C ALA A 39 25.11 3.57 -10.65
N GLU A 40 23.90 3.70 -10.10
CA GLU A 40 22.66 3.53 -10.87
C GLU A 40 22.31 4.77 -11.73
N LEU A 41 22.91 5.94 -11.44
CA LEU A 41 22.67 7.21 -12.12
C LEU A 41 23.99 7.84 -12.64
N PRO A 42 24.65 7.26 -13.65
CA PRO A 42 25.97 7.71 -14.11
C PRO A 42 26.00 9.15 -14.65
N LYS A 43 24.84 9.75 -14.95
CA LYS A 43 24.70 11.15 -15.35
C LYS A 43 25.05 12.15 -14.23
N LEU A 44 25.12 11.70 -12.97
CA LEU A 44 25.51 12.54 -11.83
C LEU A 44 27.03 12.78 -11.75
N GLY A 45 27.83 12.06 -12.53
CA GLY A 45 29.29 12.17 -12.51
C GLY A 45 29.94 11.42 -11.34
N PRO A 46 31.19 11.75 -10.97
CA PRO A 46 31.89 11.12 -9.86
C PRO A 46 31.24 11.46 -8.52
N VAL A 47 31.24 10.50 -7.59
CA VAL A 47 30.57 10.64 -6.29
C VAL A 47 31.45 11.34 -5.24
N GLU A 48 32.77 11.36 -5.45
CA GLU A 48 33.76 11.83 -4.49
C GLU A 48 33.56 13.29 -4.04
N PRO A 49 33.29 14.28 -4.94
CA PRO A 49 33.00 15.64 -4.52
C PRO A 49 31.72 15.74 -3.67
N ARG A 50 30.72 14.90 -3.98
CA ARG A 50 29.47 14.86 -3.22
C ARG A 50 29.71 14.32 -1.81
N LEU A 51 30.51 13.25 -1.67
CA LEU A 51 30.87 12.67 -0.38
C LEU A 51 31.61 13.66 0.52
N ALA A 52 32.54 14.45 -0.05
CA ALA A 52 33.23 15.50 0.70
C ALA A 52 32.24 16.54 1.27
N ALA A 53 31.35 17.07 0.41
CA ALA A 53 30.33 18.03 0.83
C ALA A 53 29.35 17.47 1.87
N VAL A 54 28.99 16.19 1.76
CA VAL A 54 28.10 15.52 2.72
C VAL A 54 28.78 15.34 4.07
N ARG A 55 30.08 15.04 4.10
CA ARG A 55 30.86 14.95 5.34
C ARG A 55 30.87 16.29 6.08
N GLU A 56 31.17 17.37 5.38
CA GLU A 56 31.15 18.73 5.95
C GLU A 56 29.77 19.10 6.50
N GLN A 57 28.69 18.74 5.80
CA GLN A 57 27.32 18.98 6.28
C GLN A 57 27.01 18.21 7.56
N ILE A 58 27.38 16.92 7.61
CA ILE A 58 27.16 16.08 8.79
C ILE A 58 27.98 16.60 9.98
N ASP A 59 29.24 16.97 9.78
CA ASP A 59 30.09 17.54 10.83
C ASP A 59 29.52 18.86 11.38
N ALA A 60 28.92 19.69 10.52
CA ALA A 60 28.37 20.98 10.91
C ALA A 60 26.96 20.92 11.52
N LEU A 61 26.10 20.01 11.04
CA LEU A 61 24.65 20.03 11.31
C LEU A 61 24.12 18.71 11.92
N GLY A 62 24.96 17.69 12.03
CA GLY A 62 24.54 16.32 12.36
C GLY A 62 23.73 15.63 11.27
N THR A 63 23.57 16.25 10.09
CA THR A 63 22.78 15.72 8.97
C THR A 63 23.23 16.34 7.64
N TYR A 64 22.70 15.84 6.51
CA TYR A 64 22.91 16.42 5.18
C TYR A 64 21.60 16.51 4.42
N THR A 65 21.57 17.32 3.36
CA THR A 65 20.38 17.47 2.50
C THR A 65 20.59 16.76 1.17
N HIS A 66 19.67 15.86 0.83
CA HIS A 66 19.62 15.19 -0.47
C HIS A 66 19.35 16.21 -1.60
N THR A 67 19.97 16.02 -2.77
CA THR A 67 19.49 16.69 -3.99
C THR A 67 18.12 16.13 -4.37
N HIS A 68 17.38 16.83 -5.25
CA HIS A 68 16.09 16.31 -5.74
C HIS A 68 16.25 14.94 -6.41
N THR A 69 17.29 14.76 -7.23
CA THR A 69 17.56 13.49 -7.91
C THR A 69 17.87 12.37 -6.94
N GLU A 70 18.70 12.63 -5.91
CA GLU A 70 19.02 11.65 -4.87
C GLU A 70 17.75 11.27 -4.07
N LEU A 71 16.89 12.25 -3.73
CA LEU A 71 15.63 11.99 -3.04
C LEU A 71 14.69 11.09 -3.86
N VAL A 72 14.51 11.43 -5.14
CA VAL A 72 13.63 10.66 -6.05
C VAL A 72 14.13 9.22 -6.18
N HIS A 73 15.43 9.04 -6.35
CA HIS A 73 16.03 7.72 -6.48
C HIS A 73 15.98 6.94 -5.17
N GLY A 74 16.31 7.58 -4.04
CA GLY A 74 16.26 6.97 -2.71
C GLY A 74 14.86 6.51 -2.30
N ALA A 75 13.82 7.30 -2.55
CA ALA A 75 12.44 6.89 -2.29
C ALA A 75 12.01 5.68 -3.15
N ARG A 76 12.47 5.63 -4.40
CA ARG A 76 12.26 4.51 -5.32
C ARG A 76 12.99 3.25 -4.87
N MET A 77 14.23 3.37 -4.41
CA MET A 77 14.99 2.27 -3.80
C MET A 77 14.32 1.78 -2.51
N ALA A 78 13.80 2.68 -1.67
CA ALA A 78 13.07 2.29 -0.47
C ALA A 78 11.87 1.39 -0.77
N TRP A 79 11.08 1.73 -1.80
CA TRP A 79 9.97 0.86 -2.22
C TRP A 79 10.47 -0.47 -2.77
N ARG A 80 11.51 -0.46 -3.61
CA ARG A 80 12.16 -1.67 -4.12
C ARG A 80 12.66 -2.60 -2.99
N ASN A 81 13.10 -2.03 -1.88
CA ASN A 81 13.64 -2.77 -0.73
C ASN A 81 12.58 -3.18 0.30
N ALA A 82 11.32 -2.73 0.14
CA ALA A 82 10.24 -2.99 1.08
C ALA A 82 9.82 -4.48 1.08
N SER A 83 10.36 -5.26 2.02
CA SER A 83 10.22 -6.72 2.08
C SER A 83 8.79 -7.24 2.18
N ARG A 84 7.86 -6.41 2.66
CA ARG A 84 6.43 -6.72 2.80
C ARG A 84 5.57 -6.29 1.62
N CYS A 85 6.16 -5.64 0.61
CA CYS A 85 5.42 -5.16 -0.56
C CYS A 85 5.51 -6.15 -1.72
N ILE A 86 4.37 -6.68 -2.14
CA ILE A 86 4.26 -7.54 -3.33
C ILE A 86 4.36 -6.73 -4.64
N GLY A 87 3.86 -5.49 -4.64
CA GLY A 87 3.78 -4.59 -5.81
C GLY A 87 5.10 -3.96 -6.26
N ARG A 88 6.25 -4.58 -6.00
CA ARG A 88 7.57 -3.96 -6.22
C ARG A 88 8.01 -3.88 -7.68
N VAL A 89 7.35 -4.58 -8.60
CA VAL A 89 7.68 -4.51 -10.04
C VAL A 89 7.58 -3.08 -10.60
N TYR A 90 6.75 -2.25 -9.95
CA TYR A 90 6.45 -0.88 -10.35
C TYR A 90 7.38 0.18 -9.74
N TRP A 91 8.41 -0.21 -8.97
CA TRP A 91 9.17 0.73 -8.14
C TRP A 91 9.70 1.98 -8.86
N ARG A 92 10.04 1.86 -10.15
CA ARG A 92 10.53 2.98 -10.99
C ARG A 92 9.45 3.98 -11.40
N SER A 93 8.18 3.63 -11.35
CA SER A 93 7.07 4.51 -11.73
C SER A 93 6.58 5.42 -10.60
N LEU A 94 7.17 5.29 -9.40
CA LEU A 94 6.82 6.14 -8.26
C LEU A 94 7.01 7.62 -8.61
N SER A 95 5.94 8.38 -8.45
CA SER A 95 5.95 9.84 -8.51
C SER A 95 6.32 10.39 -7.15
N VAL A 96 7.42 11.13 -7.06
CA VAL A 96 7.93 11.68 -5.80
C VAL A 96 7.65 13.18 -5.75
N LEU A 97 6.81 13.59 -4.81
CA LEU A 97 6.49 14.98 -4.53
C LEU A 97 7.44 15.48 -3.45
N ASP A 98 8.42 16.29 -3.85
CA ASP A 98 9.36 16.93 -2.93
C ASP A 98 8.66 18.08 -2.19
N ARG A 99 8.30 17.85 -0.93
CA ARG A 99 7.63 18.79 -0.02
C ARG A 99 8.51 19.14 1.16
N ARG A 100 9.82 18.94 1.05
CA ARG A 100 10.79 19.16 2.13
C ARG A 100 10.93 20.60 2.59
N THR A 101 10.28 21.57 1.94
CA THR A 101 10.23 22.97 2.39
C THR A 101 8.95 23.32 3.15
N ARG A 102 7.96 22.43 3.19
CA ARG A 102 6.68 22.62 3.89
C ARG A 102 6.83 22.27 5.36
N ARG A 103 6.33 23.14 6.24
CA ARG A 103 6.49 23.01 7.70
C ARG A 103 5.20 23.26 8.49
N GLY A 104 4.32 24.14 8.01
CA GLY A 104 3.04 24.40 8.67
C GLY A 104 2.04 23.29 8.40
N GLU A 105 1.30 22.86 9.42
CA GLU A 105 0.36 21.73 9.33
C GLU A 105 -0.77 21.99 8.32
N ASP A 106 -1.23 23.24 8.16
CA ASP A 106 -2.22 23.61 7.15
C ASP A 106 -1.70 23.36 5.72
N GLN A 107 -0.45 23.79 5.45
CA GLN A 107 0.20 23.57 4.15
C GLN A 107 0.47 22.09 3.91
N ILE A 108 0.85 21.36 4.96
CA ILE A 108 1.06 19.92 4.89
C ILE A 108 -0.26 19.24 4.52
N PHE A 109 -1.37 19.59 5.19
CA PHE A 109 -2.68 19.06 4.89
C PHE A 109 -3.11 19.32 3.44
N ASP A 110 -2.94 20.55 2.93
CA ASP A 110 -3.21 20.88 1.52
C ASP A 110 -2.40 20.00 0.55
N ASP A 111 -1.15 19.71 0.90
CA ASP A 111 -0.27 18.82 0.13
C ASP A 111 -0.68 17.34 0.24
N LEU A 112 -1.28 16.91 1.36
CA LEU A 112 -1.89 15.57 1.51
C LEU A 112 -3.14 15.43 0.63
N VAL A 113 -4.00 16.45 0.58
CA VAL A 113 -5.16 16.47 -0.33
C VAL A 113 -4.70 16.44 -1.80
N THR A 114 -3.65 17.21 -2.12
CA THR A 114 -3.03 17.21 -3.46
C THR A 114 -2.47 15.83 -3.81
N HIS A 115 -1.83 15.15 -2.85
CA HIS A 115 -1.35 13.77 -3.01
C HIS A 115 -2.50 12.84 -3.41
N LEU A 116 -3.63 12.87 -2.69
CA LEU A 116 -4.78 12.00 -2.97
C LEU A 116 -5.39 12.27 -4.35
N ARG A 117 -5.48 13.54 -4.77
CA ARG A 117 -5.97 13.91 -6.11
C ARG A 117 -5.04 13.39 -7.21
N LEU A 118 -3.72 13.53 -7.04
CA LEU A 118 -2.73 13.03 -7.99
C LEU A 118 -2.72 11.50 -8.07
N ALA A 119 -2.86 10.83 -6.92
CA ALA A 119 -2.94 9.37 -6.84
C ALA A 119 -4.21 8.84 -7.52
N THR A 120 -5.34 9.51 -7.33
CA THR A 120 -6.65 9.13 -7.89
C THR A 120 -6.77 9.45 -9.39
N GLY A 121 -6.14 10.54 -9.84
CA GLY A 121 -6.36 11.14 -11.15
C GLY A 121 -7.62 12.00 -11.21
N GLU A 122 -7.69 12.85 -12.23
CA GLU A 122 -8.80 13.80 -12.45
C GLU A 122 -9.37 13.67 -13.87
N GLY A 123 -10.60 14.16 -14.06
CA GLY A 123 -11.31 14.12 -15.34
C GLY A 123 -11.37 12.70 -15.92
N HIS A 124 -11.01 12.57 -17.21
CA HIS A 124 -10.96 11.28 -17.91
C HIS A 124 -9.91 10.29 -17.36
N ASN A 125 -9.03 10.71 -16.44
CA ASN A 125 -8.05 9.84 -15.79
C ASN A 125 -8.45 9.45 -14.36
N ARG A 126 -9.60 9.91 -13.83
CA ARG A 126 -10.07 9.52 -12.50
C ARG A 126 -10.25 8.00 -12.43
N GLY A 127 -9.68 7.36 -11.41
CA GLY A 127 -9.65 5.90 -11.25
C GLY A 127 -8.42 5.22 -11.85
N ARG A 128 -7.63 5.91 -12.70
CA ARG A 128 -6.35 5.40 -13.23
C ARG A 128 -5.23 5.64 -12.23
N LEU A 129 -5.24 4.87 -11.15
CA LEU A 129 -4.42 5.10 -9.97
C LEU A 129 -2.91 5.12 -10.28
N ARG A 130 -2.20 6.04 -9.62
CA ARG A 130 -0.75 6.25 -9.72
C ARG A 130 -0.08 6.03 -8.37
N ALA A 131 1.13 5.46 -8.41
CA ALA A 131 1.96 5.37 -7.22
C ALA A 131 2.58 6.75 -6.93
N VAL A 132 2.32 7.29 -5.74
CA VAL A 132 2.74 8.64 -5.33
C VAL A 132 3.34 8.57 -3.93
N ILE A 133 4.40 9.34 -3.68
CA ILE A 133 4.90 9.61 -2.33
C ILE A 133 5.08 11.11 -2.15
N SER A 134 4.61 11.66 -1.02
CA SER A 134 4.93 13.04 -0.63
C SER A 134 5.98 13.01 0.46
N VAL A 135 7.15 13.60 0.23
CA VAL A 135 8.23 13.61 1.22
C VAL A 135 8.33 14.99 1.86
N PHE A 136 7.98 15.08 3.15
CA PHE A 136 8.02 16.33 3.92
C PHE A 136 9.39 16.53 4.58
N GLY A 137 9.51 17.51 5.50
CA GLY A 137 10.78 17.87 6.13
C GLY A 137 11.50 16.67 6.76
N GLN A 138 12.82 16.59 6.55
CA GLN A 138 13.67 15.62 7.22
C GLN A 138 13.78 15.92 8.72
N ALA A 139 14.08 14.89 9.51
CA ALA A 139 14.56 15.06 10.87
C ALA A 139 15.90 15.81 10.86
N VAL A 140 16.04 16.75 11.78
CA VAL A 140 17.26 17.52 12.03
C VAL A 140 17.47 17.51 13.54
N PRO A 141 18.65 17.13 14.04
CA PRO A 141 18.90 17.08 15.47
C PRO A 141 18.52 18.38 16.19
N GLY A 142 17.82 18.25 17.31
CA GLY A 142 17.30 19.35 18.12
C GLY A 142 16.07 20.05 17.54
N ARG A 143 15.46 19.55 16.45
CA ARG A 143 14.23 20.11 15.87
C ARG A 143 13.05 19.15 15.98
N PRO A 144 11.85 19.66 16.29
CA PRO A 144 10.66 18.82 16.35
C PRO A 144 10.31 18.27 14.98
N VAL A 145 9.78 17.04 14.95
CA VAL A 145 9.33 16.36 13.74
C VAL A 145 7.81 16.38 13.64
N THR A 146 7.29 16.59 12.43
CA THR A 146 5.85 16.47 12.15
C THR A 146 5.51 15.03 11.76
N ARG A 147 4.41 14.50 12.28
CA ARG A 147 3.88 13.16 11.96
C ARG A 147 2.37 13.20 11.82
N THR A 148 1.80 12.18 11.16
CA THR A 148 0.38 11.87 11.24
C THR A 148 0.11 10.89 12.36
N TRP A 149 -1.04 11.00 13.03
CA TRP A 149 -1.50 9.90 13.89
C TRP A 149 -2.11 8.75 13.07
N ASN A 150 -2.72 9.09 11.93
CA ASN A 150 -3.34 8.13 11.03
C ASN A 150 -2.28 7.17 10.47
N ASP A 151 -2.59 5.88 10.49
CA ASP A 151 -1.78 4.87 9.82
C ASP A 151 -1.88 5.00 8.30
N GLN A 152 -3.06 5.39 7.82
CA GLN A 152 -3.35 5.67 6.42
C GLN A 152 -4.15 6.96 6.27
N LEU A 153 -3.94 7.69 5.16
CA LEU A 153 -4.64 8.94 4.88
C LEU A 153 -6.16 8.74 4.74
N ILE A 154 -6.61 7.59 4.26
CA ILE A 154 -8.04 7.30 4.11
C ILE A 154 -8.38 6.06 4.91
N ARG A 155 -9.22 6.24 5.94
CA ARG A 155 -9.80 5.18 6.76
C ARG A 155 -11.19 5.53 7.24
N TYR A 156 -11.94 4.49 7.56
CA TYR A 156 -13.27 4.60 8.12
C TYR A 156 -13.24 4.50 9.63
N ALA A 157 -14.09 5.28 10.28
CA ALA A 157 -14.22 5.32 11.73
C ALA A 157 -14.95 4.07 12.27
N GLY A 158 -14.72 3.79 13.55
CA GLY A 158 -15.43 2.79 14.33
C GLY A 158 -16.19 3.45 15.47
N HIS A 159 -17.51 3.55 15.35
CA HIS A 159 -18.35 4.24 16.32
C HIS A 159 -19.05 3.26 17.24
N ARG A 160 -18.90 3.42 18.55
CA ARG A 160 -19.75 2.75 19.53
C ARG A 160 -21.04 3.55 19.72
N ARG A 161 -22.19 2.95 19.42
CA ARG A 161 -23.54 3.53 19.63
C ARG A 161 -24.44 2.50 20.30
N ASP A 162 -24.99 2.85 21.46
CA ASP A 162 -25.92 1.99 22.23
C ASP A 162 -25.39 0.55 22.45
N GLY A 163 -24.09 0.41 22.68
CA GLY A 163 -23.41 -0.86 22.86
C GLY A 163 -23.05 -1.61 21.57
N ALA A 164 -23.64 -1.24 20.42
CA ALA A 164 -23.29 -1.77 19.12
C ALA A 164 -22.12 -0.97 18.50
N LEU A 165 -21.30 -1.66 17.73
CA LEU A 165 -20.23 -1.05 16.96
C LEU A 165 -20.68 -0.86 15.50
N VAL A 166 -20.49 0.34 14.97
CA VAL A 166 -20.80 0.71 13.58
C VAL A 166 -19.53 1.20 12.90
N GLY A 167 -19.24 0.65 11.72
CA GLY A 167 -18.04 0.97 10.96
C GLY A 167 -16.91 -0.01 11.25
N ASP A 168 -15.68 0.48 11.33
CA ASP A 168 -14.48 -0.37 11.39
C ASP A 168 -13.98 -0.56 12.83
N PRO A 169 -14.10 -1.77 13.43
CA PRO A 169 -13.63 -2.03 14.79
C PRO A 169 -12.17 -1.72 15.03
N GLN A 170 -11.32 -1.87 14.01
CA GLN A 170 -9.89 -1.58 14.15
C GLN A 170 -9.66 -0.12 14.57
N TYR A 171 -10.55 0.79 14.18
CA TYR A 171 -10.39 2.22 14.42
C TYR A 171 -11.23 2.75 15.57
N GLU A 172 -11.87 1.89 16.37
CA GLU A 172 -12.71 2.36 17.49
C GLU A 172 -11.95 3.28 18.45
N GLN A 173 -10.80 2.84 18.96
CA GLN A 173 -10.01 3.62 19.93
C GLN A 173 -9.48 4.91 19.31
N PHE A 174 -9.11 4.88 18.03
CA PHE A 174 -8.65 6.08 17.32
C PHE A 174 -9.81 7.06 17.12
N THR A 175 -10.99 6.56 16.77
CA THR A 175 -12.23 7.31 16.61
C THR A 175 -12.61 8.00 17.93
N GLU A 176 -12.51 7.30 19.06
CA GLU A 176 -12.73 7.88 20.39
C GLU A 176 -11.70 8.98 20.70
N ALA A 177 -10.43 8.76 20.36
CA ALA A 177 -9.36 9.73 20.60
C ALA A 177 -9.55 11.02 19.80
N VAL A 178 -9.88 10.93 18.50
CA VAL A 178 -10.19 12.14 17.71
C VAL A 178 -11.51 12.79 18.13
N GLY A 179 -12.45 12.00 18.67
CA GLY A 179 -13.66 12.54 19.30
C GLY A 179 -13.38 13.43 20.49
N LYS A 180 -12.41 13.06 21.34
CA LYS A 180 -11.93 13.88 22.47
C LYS A 180 -11.25 15.18 22.01
N LEU A 181 -10.75 15.22 20.78
CA LEU A 181 -10.21 16.42 20.14
C LEU A 181 -11.29 17.29 19.46
N GLY A 182 -12.57 16.91 19.57
CA GLY A 182 -13.70 17.69 19.08
C GLY A 182 -14.32 17.21 17.77
N TRP A 183 -13.85 16.11 17.18
CA TRP A 183 -14.46 15.55 15.98
C TRP A 183 -15.74 14.77 16.31
N THR A 184 -16.86 15.08 15.65
CA THR A 184 -18.14 14.38 15.90
C THR A 184 -18.39 13.23 14.92
N GLY A 185 -17.92 13.37 13.68
CA GLY A 185 -18.22 12.44 12.60
C GLY A 185 -19.71 12.38 12.23
N LYS A 186 -20.02 11.61 11.20
CA LYS A 186 -21.38 11.26 10.76
C LYS A 186 -21.90 10.03 11.49
N GLY A 187 -21.01 9.14 11.93
CA GLY A 187 -21.31 7.86 12.58
C GLY A 187 -22.06 6.88 11.71
N SER A 188 -21.72 6.86 10.42
CA SER A 188 -22.12 5.82 9.47
C SER A 188 -21.07 4.71 9.42
N ALA A 189 -21.40 3.56 8.80
CA ALA A 189 -20.44 2.45 8.66
C ALA A 189 -19.21 2.80 7.81
N PHE A 190 -19.30 3.82 6.95
CA PHE A 190 -18.20 4.27 6.08
C PHE A 190 -17.94 5.76 6.29
N ASP A 191 -17.86 6.17 7.56
CA ASP A 191 -17.56 7.55 7.95
C ASP A 191 -16.06 7.82 7.88
N LEU A 192 -15.63 8.81 7.10
CA LEU A 192 -14.21 9.11 6.88
C LEU A 192 -13.59 9.73 8.12
N LEU A 193 -12.50 9.15 8.60
CA LEU A 193 -11.71 9.72 9.70
C LEU A 193 -11.02 11.02 9.28
N PRO A 194 -10.88 12.00 10.18
CA PRO A 194 -10.07 13.18 9.94
C PRO A 194 -8.59 12.82 9.92
N ILE A 195 -7.77 13.66 9.29
CA ILE A 195 -6.32 13.62 9.42
C ILE A 195 -5.93 14.34 10.71
N VAL A 196 -5.05 13.73 11.49
CA VAL A 196 -4.43 14.34 12.68
C VAL A 196 -2.96 14.58 12.40
N LEU A 197 -2.53 15.84 12.43
CA LEU A 197 -1.13 16.23 12.31
C LEU A 197 -0.63 16.74 13.66
N GLN A 198 0.59 16.35 14.00
CA GLN A 198 1.25 16.81 15.22
C GLN A 198 2.74 17.07 14.97
N THR A 199 3.24 18.20 15.45
CA THR A 199 4.66 18.59 15.36
C THR A 199 5.31 18.60 16.74
N GLY A 200 6.26 17.69 16.97
CA GLY A 200 6.85 17.49 18.30
C GLY A 200 5.78 17.21 19.35
N ASP A 201 5.87 17.89 20.49
CA ASP A 201 4.90 17.78 21.60
C ASP A 201 3.78 18.83 21.52
N ALA A 202 3.63 19.53 20.40
CA ALA A 202 2.53 20.48 20.21
C ALA A 202 1.17 19.77 20.23
N GLU A 203 0.09 20.53 20.49
CA GLU A 203 -1.26 19.97 20.42
C GLU A 203 -1.58 19.46 19.00
N PRO A 204 -2.18 18.26 18.88
CA PRO A 204 -2.56 17.69 17.60
C PRO A 204 -3.66 18.52 16.92
N ARG A 205 -3.53 18.75 15.61
CA ARG A 205 -4.52 19.46 14.80
C ARG A 205 -5.31 18.51 13.93
N LEU A 206 -6.64 18.66 13.96
CA LEU A 206 -7.59 17.88 13.16
C LEU A 206 -7.89 18.58 11.82
N TYR A 207 -7.97 17.79 10.77
CA TYR A 207 -8.35 18.24 9.43
C TYR A 207 -9.32 17.24 8.79
N GLU A 208 -10.49 17.72 8.37
CA GLU A 208 -11.44 16.88 7.63
C GLU A 208 -11.06 16.81 6.15
N LEU A 209 -10.95 15.59 5.62
CA LEU A 209 -10.69 15.41 4.20
C LEU A 209 -11.91 15.87 3.37
N PRO A 210 -11.70 16.69 2.32
CA PRO A 210 -12.77 17.00 1.39
C PRO A 210 -13.25 15.70 0.73
N GLU A 211 -14.54 15.37 0.81
CA GLU A 211 -15.10 14.14 0.22
C GLU A 211 -14.77 14.00 -1.27
N SER A 212 -14.70 15.12 -2.00
CA SER A 212 -14.33 15.16 -3.41
C SER A 212 -12.92 14.62 -3.72
N SER A 213 -12.03 14.61 -2.72
CA SER A 213 -10.66 14.07 -2.80
C SER A 213 -10.59 12.56 -2.54
N VAL A 214 -11.67 11.95 -2.05
CA VAL A 214 -11.75 10.51 -1.78
C VAL A 214 -12.67 9.85 -2.80
N LEU A 215 -12.11 8.99 -3.65
CA LEU A 215 -12.89 8.14 -4.54
C LEU A 215 -13.27 6.86 -3.79
N GLU A 216 -14.57 6.61 -3.65
CA GLU A 216 -15.10 5.33 -3.13
C GLU A 216 -15.71 4.51 -4.25
N VAL A 217 -15.56 3.18 -4.16
CA VAL A 217 -16.19 2.21 -5.06
C VAL A 217 -17.32 1.51 -4.30
N PRO A 218 -18.60 1.71 -4.67
CA PRO A 218 -19.69 0.91 -4.13
C PRO A 218 -19.57 -0.54 -4.63
N LEU A 219 -19.76 -1.51 -3.74
CA LEU A 219 -19.57 -2.91 -4.05
C LEU A 219 -20.87 -3.59 -4.46
N ALA A 220 -20.79 -4.37 -5.53
CA ALA A 220 -21.84 -5.21 -6.06
C ALA A 220 -21.23 -6.51 -6.61
N HIS A 221 -22.07 -7.49 -6.94
CA HIS A 221 -21.62 -8.80 -7.40
C HIS A 221 -22.08 -9.05 -8.85
N PRO A 222 -21.27 -9.71 -9.70
CA PRO A 222 -21.66 -10.03 -11.08
C PRO A 222 -22.91 -10.92 -11.20
N GLU A 223 -23.19 -11.74 -10.19
CA GLU A 223 -24.28 -12.73 -10.23
C GLU A 223 -25.35 -12.51 -9.15
N TYR A 224 -25.02 -11.80 -8.07
CA TYR A 224 -25.89 -11.69 -6.89
C TYR A 224 -26.38 -10.26 -6.73
N GLY A 225 -27.56 -9.95 -7.27
CA GLY A 225 -28.15 -8.62 -7.20
C GLY A 225 -28.31 -8.09 -5.77
N TRP A 226 -28.60 -8.98 -4.81
CA TRP A 226 -28.73 -8.65 -3.40
C TRP A 226 -27.44 -8.10 -2.77
N PHE A 227 -26.27 -8.31 -3.38
CA PHE A 227 -25.01 -7.85 -2.81
C PHE A 227 -24.94 -6.33 -2.72
N ALA A 228 -25.51 -5.62 -3.70
CA ALA A 228 -25.57 -4.16 -3.69
C ALA A 228 -26.42 -3.61 -2.51
N GLU A 229 -27.39 -4.39 -2.02
CA GLU A 229 -28.23 -4.03 -0.88
C GLU A 229 -27.46 -4.03 0.45
N LEU A 230 -26.29 -4.67 0.52
CA LEU A 230 -25.42 -4.61 1.70
C LEU A 230 -24.84 -3.21 1.92
N GLY A 231 -24.86 -2.34 0.90
CA GLY A 231 -24.38 -0.96 1.01
C GLY A 231 -22.87 -0.83 1.22
N LEU A 232 -22.12 -1.92 1.00
CA LEU A 232 -20.67 -1.96 1.15
C LEU A 232 -19.99 -1.05 0.13
N ARG A 233 -18.91 -0.39 0.54
CA ARG A 233 -18.05 0.42 -0.32
C ARG A 233 -16.63 0.36 0.20
N TRP A 234 -15.66 0.76 -0.63
CA TRP A 234 -14.30 0.95 -0.18
C TRP A 234 -13.61 2.09 -0.93
N HIS A 235 -12.76 2.85 -0.25
CA HIS A 235 -11.96 3.89 -0.88
C HIS A 235 -10.94 3.29 -1.87
N ALA A 236 -10.67 3.99 -2.97
CA ALA A 236 -9.88 3.47 -4.08
C ALA A 236 -8.37 3.48 -3.80
N VAL A 237 -7.89 4.45 -3.02
CA VAL A 237 -6.46 4.70 -2.81
C VAL A 237 -6.02 4.18 -1.44
N PRO A 238 -5.16 3.14 -1.36
CA PRO A 238 -4.42 2.82 -0.14
C PRO A 238 -3.22 3.77 -0.01
N ALA A 239 -3.23 4.62 1.03
CA ALA A 239 -2.17 5.61 1.26
C ALA A 239 -1.64 5.51 2.69
N ILE A 240 -0.52 4.82 2.89
CA ILE A 240 0.15 4.66 4.18
C ILE A 240 0.78 6.00 4.59
N SER A 241 0.61 6.43 5.84
CA SER A 241 1.06 7.73 6.33
C SER A 241 1.92 7.72 7.59
N ASN A 242 1.92 6.62 8.36
CA ASN A 242 2.67 6.54 9.63
C ASN A 242 4.06 5.88 9.53
N MET A 243 4.55 5.62 8.32
CA MET A 243 5.90 5.08 8.11
C MET A 243 6.88 6.21 7.81
N ARG A 244 8.05 6.14 8.46
CA ARG A 244 9.20 6.98 8.16
C ARG A 244 9.95 6.41 6.96
N LEU A 245 10.38 7.29 6.05
CA LEU A 245 11.28 6.96 4.96
C LEU A 245 12.72 7.27 5.40
N SER A 246 13.63 6.30 5.27
CA SER A 246 15.06 6.49 5.57
C SER A 246 15.89 6.31 4.32
N ILE A 247 16.74 7.29 3.99
CA ILE A 247 17.60 7.30 2.80
C ILE A 247 18.99 7.76 3.23
N GLY A 248 19.98 6.86 3.13
CA GLY A 248 21.39 7.18 3.44
C GLY A 248 21.58 7.83 4.81
N GLY A 249 20.90 7.30 5.83
CA GLY A 249 20.91 7.81 7.20
C GLY A 249 20.05 9.07 7.45
N VAL A 250 19.51 9.73 6.41
CA VAL A 250 18.55 10.83 6.59
C VAL A 250 17.14 10.29 6.67
N ASP A 251 16.40 10.79 7.66
CA ASP A 251 15.07 10.34 7.99
C ASP A 251 14.00 11.36 7.66
N TYR A 252 12.93 10.90 7.02
CA TYR A 252 11.75 11.68 6.65
C TYR A 252 10.54 11.11 7.42
N PRO A 253 10.20 11.68 8.59
CA PRO A 253 9.21 11.12 9.51
C PRO A 253 7.77 11.16 8.98
N LEU A 254 7.50 12.05 8.03
CA LEU A 254 6.24 12.15 7.32
C LEU A 254 6.50 11.97 5.82
N ALA A 255 6.22 10.78 5.31
CA ALA A 255 6.44 10.42 3.92
C ALA A 255 5.29 9.56 3.36
N PRO A 256 4.03 10.06 3.36
CA PRO A 256 2.89 9.26 2.95
C PRO A 256 3.04 8.76 1.52
N PHE A 257 2.76 7.47 1.35
CA PHE A 257 2.95 6.70 0.12
C PHE A 257 1.64 6.01 -0.25
N SER A 258 1.24 6.14 -1.52
CA SER A 258 0.09 5.45 -2.08
C SER A 258 0.45 4.60 -3.29
N GLY A 259 -0.30 3.50 -3.44
CA GLY A 259 -0.30 2.65 -4.63
C GLY A 259 -1.73 2.42 -5.11
N TRP A 260 -2.04 1.16 -5.42
CA TRP A 260 -3.39 0.67 -5.65
C TRP A 260 -3.54 -0.67 -4.95
N TYR A 261 -4.79 -1.05 -4.69
CA TYR A 261 -5.09 -2.28 -3.96
C TYR A 261 -4.78 -3.54 -4.77
N MET A 262 -4.31 -4.56 -4.06
CA MET A 262 -4.56 -5.96 -4.39
C MET A 262 -5.91 -6.35 -3.77
N GLY A 263 -6.80 -6.99 -4.53
CA GLY A 263 -8.20 -7.20 -4.13
C GLY A 263 -8.40 -7.87 -2.77
N THR A 264 -7.48 -8.76 -2.39
CA THR A 264 -7.50 -9.47 -1.11
C THR A 264 -7.26 -8.59 0.11
N GLU A 265 -6.66 -7.42 -0.05
CA GLU A 265 -6.56 -6.43 1.04
C GLU A 265 -7.95 -5.95 1.48
N ILE A 266 -8.87 -5.79 0.52
CA ILE A 266 -10.25 -5.37 0.81
C ILE A 266 -11.11 -6.59 1.12
N GLY A 267 -11.19 -7.55 0.19
CA GLY A 267 -12.14 -8.64 0.25
C GLY A 267 -11.79 -9.73 1.27
N ALA A 268 -10.50 -9.99 1.50
CA ALA A 268 -10.05 -11.04 2.42
C ALA A 268 -9.54 -10.54 3.77
N ARG A 269 -9.25 -9.24 3.90
CA ARG A 269 -8.89 -8.62 5.18
C ARG A 269 -9.98 -7.68 5.63
N ASN A 270 -10.04 -6.46 5.08
CA ASN A 270 -10.90 -5.39 5.60
C ASN A 270 -12.38 -5.78 5.75
N LEU A 271 -12.94 -6.51 4.78
CA LEU A 271 -14.34 -6.93 4.81
C LEU A 271 -14.58 -8.27 5.48
N ALA A 272 -13.58 -9.15 5.59
CA ALA A 272 -13.75 -10.53 6.01
C ALA A 272 -13.26 -10.82 7.43
N ASP A 273 -12.21 -10.12 7.90
CA ASP A 273 -11.63 -10.34 9.23
C ASP A 273 -12.68 -10.07 10.33
N ALA A 274 -12.74 -10.96 11.33
CA ALA A 274 -13.73 -10.91 12.40
C ALA A 274 -13.56 -9.69 13.35
N ASP A 275 -12.34 -9.15 13.41
CA ASP A 275 -12.01 -7.90 14.11
C ASP A 275 -12.11 -6.67 13.19
N ARG A 276 -12.72 -6.82 12.00
CA ARG A 276 -13.00 -5.77 11.02
C ARG A 276 -14.51 -5.76 10.68
N TYR A 277 -14.89 -5.68 9.41
CA TYR A 277 -16.32 -5.61 9.05
C TYR A 277 -17.06 -6.95 9.13
N ASP A 278 -16.36 -8.07 9.31
CA ASP A 278 -16.92 -9.43 9.52
C ASP A 278 -18.10 -9.79 8.59
N GLN A 279 -17.92 -9.62 7.27
CA GLN A 279 -19.00 -9.85 6.30
C GLN A 279 -19.20 -11.32 5.91
N LEU A 280 -18.33 -12.24 6.34
CA LEU A 280 -18.44 -13.65 5.96
C LEU A 280 -19.77 -14.29 6.42
N PRO A 281 -20.24 -14.12 7.67
CA PRO A 281 -21.52 -14.67 8.10
C PRO A 281 -22.71 -14.08 7.30
N VAL A 282 -22.66 -12.78 6.99
CA VAL A 282 -23.71 -12.08 6.24
C VAL A 282 -23.81 -12.62 4.81
N VAL A 283 -22.67 -12.76 4.14
CA VAL A 283 -22.59 -13.32 2.78
C VAL A 283 -23.03 -14.78 2.76
N ALA A 284 -22.60 -15.59 3.74
CA ALA A 284 -22.99 -16.99 3.84
C ALA A 284 -24.51 -17.17 4.01
N ALA A 285 -25.14 -16.34 4.85
CA ALA A 285 -26.58 -16.34 5.06
C ALA A 285 -27.34 -15.96 3.77
N ARG A 286 -26.88 -14.93 3.04
CA ARG A 286 -27.48 -14.52 1.75
C ARG A 286 -27.30 -15.55 0.65
N LEU A 287 -26.26 -16.37 0.72
CA LEU A 287 -26.01 -17.50 -0.18
C LEU A 287 -26.75 -18.79 0.23
N GLY A 288 -27.37 -18.84 1.41
CA GLY A 288 -28.02 -20.04 1.94
C GLY A 288 -27.04 -21.18 2.24
N LEU A 289 -25.81 -20.86 2.68
CA LEU A 289 -24.80 -21.86 3.02
C LEU A 289 -25.08 -22.49 4.40
N ASP A 290 -24.74 -23.78 4.55
CA ASP A 290 -24.73 -24.44 5.85
C ASP A 290 -23.50 -23.98 6.67
N THR A 291 -23.74 -23.12 7.66
CA THR A 291 -22.72 -22.61 8.58
C THR A 291 -22.59 -23.43 9.87
N GLY A 292 -23.23 -24.60 9.96
CA GLY A 292 -23.25 -25.44 11.16
C GLY A 292 -21.93 -26.18 11.43
N SER A 293 -21.05 -26.29 10.42
CA SER A 293 -19.77 -26.98 10.54
C SER A 293 -18.72 -26.34 9.62
N GLU A 294 -17.46 -26.30 10.07
CA GLU A 294 -16.34 -25.83 9.25
C GLU A 294 -16.05 -26.74 8.05
N ALA A 295 -16.39 -28.02 8.16
CA ALA A 295 -16.17 -28.99 7.08
C ALA A 295 -17.03 -28.71 5.82
N THR A 296 -18.04 -27.85 5.92
CA THR A 296 -18.84 -27.40 4.76
C THR A 296 -18.09 -26.37 3.91
N LEU A 297 -16.97 -25.83 4.41
CA LEU A 297 -16.16 -24.80 3.77
C LEU A 297 -16.96 -23.52 3.45
N TRP A 298 -17.96 -23.21 4.28
CA TRP A 298 -18.82 -22.05 4.07
C TRP A 298 -18.03 -20.74 4.10
N ARG A 299 -16.98 -20.64 4.94
CA ARG A 299 -16.12 -19.45 5.00
C ARG A 299 -15.35 -19.26 3.71
N ASP A 300 -14.74 -20.32 3.19
CA ASP A 300 -14.00 -20.29 1.92
C ASP A 300 -14.89 -19.85 0.76
N ARG A 301 -16.12 -20.39 0.69
CA ARG A 301 -17.08 -20.01 -0.34
C ARG A 301 -17.55 -18.56 -0.20
N ALA A 302 -17.89 -18.10 1.00
CA ALA A 302 -18.29 -16.71 1.24
C ALA A 302 -17.13 -15.73 0.94
N LEU A 303 -15.91 -16.08 1.35
CA LEU A 303 -14.70 -15.30 1.11
C LEU A 303 -14.40 -15.15 -0.39
N LEU A 304 -14.60 -16.22 -1.17
CA LEU A 304 -14.41 -16.19 -2.61
C LEU A 304 -15.37 -15.20 -3.28
N GLU A 305 -16.67 -15.26 -2.98
CA GLU A 305 -17.67 -14.36 -3.56
C GLU A 305 -17.46 -12.90 -3.11
N LEU A 306 -17.02 -12.68 -1.86
CA LEU A 306 -16.68 -11.35 -1.35
C LEU A 306 -15.49 -10.73 -2.12
N ASN A 307 -14.42 -11.51 -2.34
CA ASN A 307 -13.27 -11.05 -3.14
C ASN A 307 -13.65 -10.81 -4.61
N ARG A 308 -14.53 -11.65 -5.16
CA ARG A 308 -15.04 -11.50 -6.52
C ARG A 308 -15.88 -10.23 -6.68
N ALA A 309 -16.72 -9.91 -5.69
CA ALA A 309 -17.48 -8.65 -5.65
C ALA A 309 -16.55 -7.44 -5.70
N VAL A 310 -15.47 -7.44 -4.90
CA VAL A 310 -14.47 -6.36 -4.85
C VAL A 310 -13.83 -6.15 -6.22
N LEU A 311 -13.24 -7.20 -6.80
CA LEU A 311 -12.54 -7.08 -8.09
C LEU A 311 -13.48 -6.60 -9.19
N TRP A 312 -14.67 -7.19 -9.28
CA TRP A 312 -15.66 -6.84 -10.29
C TRP A 312 -16.15 -5.39 -10.15
N SER A 313 -16.37 -4.92 -8.92
CA SER A 313 -16.87 -3.56 -8.67
C SER A 313 -15.84 -2.50 -9.05
N PHE A 314 -14.56 -2.74 -8.72
CA PHE A 314 -13.47 -1.83 -9.08
C PHE A 314 -13.27 -1.79 -10.60
N GLU A 315 -13.25 -2.94 -11.26
CA GLU A 315 -13.13 -3.03 -12.72
C GLU A 315 -14.29 -2.31 -13.43
N ARG A 316 -15.53 -2.60 -13.02
CA ARG A 316 -16.73 -1.95 -13.56
C ARG A 316 -16.73 -0.44 -13.36
N SER A 317 -16.12 0.03 -12.27
CA SER A 317 -16.00 1.47 -11.96
C SER A 317 -14.81 2.15 -12.66
N GLY A 318 -14.04 1.42 -13.47
CA GLY A 318 -12.84 1.95 -14.12
C GLY A 318 -11.71 2.30 -13.14
N VAL A 319 -11.74 1.72 -11.94
CA VAL A 319 -10.76 1.96 -10.88
C VAL A 319 -9.72 0.84 -10.89
N ARG A 320 -8.45 1.22 -10.93
CA ARG A 320 -7.35 0.26 -10.93
C ARG A 320 -7.32 -0.58 -9.65
N ILE A 321 -7.31 -1.90 -9.83
CA ILE A 321 -7.08 -2.92 -8.80
C ILE A 321 -6.32 -4.09 -9.44
N THR A 322 -5.61 -4.90 -8.65
CA THR A 322 -5.01 -6.14 -9.13
C THR A 322 -5.51 -7.35 -8.36
N ASP A 323 -5.64 -8.50 -9.03
CA ASP A 323 -5.89 -9.77 -8.35
C ASP A 323 -4.58 -10.35 -7.81
N HIS A 324 -4.70 -11.18 -6.78
CA HIS A 324 -3.56 -11.71 -6.06
C HIS A 324 -2.75 -12.75 -6.85
N HIS A 325 -3.33 -13.43 -7.85
CA HIS A 325 -2.58 -14.36 -8.70
C HIS A 325 -1.70 -13.60 -9.70
N SER A 326 -2.25 -12.58 -10.36
CA SER A 326 -1.49 -11.73 -11.28
C SER A 326 -0.38 -10.97 -10.56
N GLU A 327 -0.69 -10.36 -9.40
CA GLU A 327 0.32 -9.63 -8.63
C GLU A 327 1.43 -10.55 -8.12
N SER A 328 1.10 -11.80 -7.75
CA SER A 328 2.10 -12.80 -7.37
C SER A 328 3.08 -13.13 -8.50
N ARG A 329 2.60 -13.27 -9.75
CA ARG A 329 3.47 -13.50 -10.92
C ARG A 329 4.33 -12.28 -11.25
N LEU A 330 3.75 -11.08 -11.10
CA LEU A 330 4.47 -9.82 -11.30
C LEU A 330 5.58 -9.62 -10.26
N PHE A 331 5.36 -10.04 -9.02
CA PHE A 331 6.40 -10.04 -8.00
C PHE A 331 7.56 -10.97 -8.38
N LEU A 332 7.29 -12.17 -8.91
CA LEU A 332 8.38 -13.03 -9.40
C LEU A 332 9.14 -12.43 -10.59
N THR A 333 8.44 -11.71 -11.47
CA THR A 333 9.09 -10.92 -12.53
C THR A 333 10.03 -9.86 -11.94
N HIS A 334 9.65 -9.24 -10.81
CA HIS A 334 10.54 -8.35 -10.08
C HIS A 334 11.77 -9.09 -9.55
N VAL A 335 11.58 -10.22 -8.86
CA VAL A 335 12.68 -11.06 -8.34
C VAL A 335 13.68 -11.43 -9.44
N GLU A 336 13.20 -11.86 -10.61
CA GLU A 336 14.06 -12.15 -11.76
C GLU A 336 14.85 -10.93 -12.24
N ARG A 337 14.23 -9.75 -12.28
CA ARG A 337 14.90 -8.50 -12.70
C ARG A 337 15.97 -8.08 -11.70
N GLU A 338 15.73 -8.28 -10.40
CA GLU A 338 16.71 -8.02 -9.36
C GLU A 338 17.92 -8.96 -9.47
N LEU A 339 17.67 -10.26 -9.65
CA LEU A 339 18.71 -11.27 -9.83
C LEU A 339 19.55 -11.00 -11.09
N ARG A 340 18.94 -10.65 -12.23
CA ARG A 340 19.67 -10.28 -13.45
C ARG A 340 20.55 -9.04 -13.27
N ALA A 341 20.19 -8.18 -12.32
CA ALA A 341 20.98 -7.01 -11.97
C ALA A 341 21.97 -7.27 -10.81
N GLY A 342 22.21 -8.54 -10.46
CA GLY A 342 23.17 -8.94 -9.43
C GLY A 342 22.73 -8.68 -8.00
N ARG A 343 21.42 -8.51 -7.75
CA ARG A 343 20.87 -8.19 -6.42
C ARG A 343 19.93 -9.27 -5.91
N GLN A 344 19.92 -9.45 -4.59
CA GLN A 344 18.92 -10.27 -3.91
C GLN A 344 17.66 -9.45 -3.64
N THR A 345 16.50 -10.12 -3.65
CA THR A 345 15.22 -9.49 -3.30
C THR A 345 14.84 -9.86 -1.87
N PRO A 346 14.83 -8.91 -0.92
CA PRO A 346 14.40 -9.20 0.44
C PRO A 346 12.89 -9.48 0.45
N GLY A 347 12.42 -10.40 1.30
CA GLY A 347 11.00 -10.75 1.33
C GLY A 347 10.56 -11.32 2.66
N ASP A 348 9.47 -10.78 3.21
CA ASP A 348 8.76 -11.36 4.34
C ASP A 348 7.67 -12.28 3.79
N TRP A 349 7.92 -13.58 3.84
CA TRP A 349 7.02 -14.57 3.25
C TRP A 349 5.60 -14.51 3.82
N THR A 350 5.47 -14.19 5.12
CA THR A 350 4.17 -14.10 5.81
C THR A 350 3.30 -12.95 5.30
N TRP A 351 3.92 -11.96 4.67
CA TRP A 351 3.24 -10.81 4.05
C TRP A 351 3.08 -10.96 2.54
N LEU A 352 4.04 -11.59 1.87
CA LEU A 352 4.04 -11.73 0.41
C LEU A 352 3.05 -12.78 -0.08
N VAL A 353 2.80 -13.83 0.71
CA VAL A 353 1.78 -14.84 0.36
C VAL A 353 0.38 -14.24 0.58
N PRO A 354 -0.49 -14.23 -0.44
CA PRO A 354 -1.85 -13.72 -0.29
C PRO A 354 -2.65 -14.45 0.80
N PRO A 355 -3.56 -13.75 1.52
CA PRO A 355 -4.31 -14.31 2.64
C PRO A 355 -5.41 -15.32 2.22
N MET A 356 -5.59 -15.54 0.92
CA MET A 356 -6.44 -16.60 0.38
C MET A 356 -5.69 -17.30 -0.75
N SER A 357 -5.99 -18.58 -0.98
CA SER A 357 -5.41 -19.35 -2.09
C SER A 357 -3.87 -19.41 -2.07
N GLY A 358 -3.25 -19.37 -0.88
CA GLY A 358 -1.80 -19.29 -0.72
C GLY A 358 -1.04 -20.37 -1.51
N GLY A 359 -1.42 -21.64 -1.37
CA GLY A 359 -0.79 -22.75 -2.10
C GLY A 359 -0.93 -22.69 -3.64
N LEU A 360 -1.87 -21.89 -4.16
CA LEU A 360 -2.06 -21.63 -5.59
C LEU A 360 -1.24 -20.42 -6.08
N SER A 361 -0.66 -19.63 -5.17
CA SER A 361 0.26 -18.55 -5.52
C SER A 361 1.66 -19.10 -5.79
N PRO A 362 2.34 -18.67 -6.86
CA PRO A 362 3.71 -19.10 -7.12
C PRO A 362 4.71 -18.56 -6.08
N ILE A 363 4.35 -17.56 -5.28
CA ILE A 363 5.18 -17.03 -4.19
C ILE A 363 5.30 -18.03 -3.04
N PHE A 364 4.24 -18.81 -2.77
CA PHE A 364 4.22 -19.77 -1.65
C PHE A 364 5.39 -20.75 -1.71
N HIS A 365 5.83 -21.10 -2.93
CA HIS A 365 6.87 -22.10 -3.20
C HIS A 365 8.30 -21.52 -3.22
N GLN A 366 8.49 -20.26 -2.83
CA GLN A 366 9.80 -19.60 -2.82
C GLN A 366 10.12 -19.01 -1.44
N TYR A 367 11.39 -19.10 -1.04
CA TYR A 367 11.92 -18.42 0.13
C TYR A 367 12.71 -17.18 -0.29
N PHE A 368 12.68 -16.16 0.55
CA PHE A 368 13.38 -14.90 0.33
C PHE A 368 14.30 -14.61 1.52
N PRO A 369 15.45 -13.96 1.29
CA PRO A 369 16.29 -13.50 2.39
C PRO A 369 15.57 -12.41 3.21
N GLU A 370 15.60 -12.53 4.53
CA GLU A 370 15.05 -11.52 5.45
C GLU A 370 16.07 -10.42 5.77
N THR A 371 16.57 -9.73 4.73
CA THR A 371 17.59 -8.67 4.88
C THR A 371 16.97 -7.28 4.98
N ASP A 372 17.48 -6.45 5.90
CA ASP A 372 17.13 -5.03 5.98
C ASP A 372 17.96 -4.22 4.97
N GLN A 373 17.55 -4.27 3.70
CA GLN A 373 18.19 -3.45 2.66
C GLN A 373 17.75 -1.99 2.79
N ARG A 374 18.71 -1.07 2.77
CA ARG A 374 18.49 0.39 2.82
C ARG A 374 18.77 1.05 1.47
N PRO A 375 18.12 2.17 1.10
CA PRO A 375 17.01 2.88 1.77
C PRO A 375 15.78 2.00 2.05
N ASN A 376 14.94 2.36 3.04
CA ASN A 376 13.72 1.61 3.36
C ASN A 376 12.66 2.45 4.10
N PHE A 377 11.50 1.83 4.35
CA PHE A 377 10.43 2.37 5.18
C PHE A 377 10.36 1.66 6.54
N TYR A 378 10.11 2.44 7.59
CA TYR A 378 10.11 1.96 8.96
C TYR A 378 8.86 2.42 9.71
N LEU A 379 8.22 1.49 10.43
CA LEU A 379 7.14 1.81 11.35
C LEU A 379 7.69 1.87 12.78
N ASP A 380 8.01 3.08 13.21
CA ASP A 380 8.56 3.36 14.54
C ASP A 380 7.52 3.09 15.64
N SER A 381 7.97 2.71 16.84
CA SER A 381 7.13 2.40 18.00
C SER A 381 6.14 3.53 18.33
N ALA A 382 6.65 4.76 18.41
CA ALA A 382 5.89 5.97 18.70
C ALA A 382 4.81 6.31 17.64
N ALA A 383 4.90 5.76 16.43
CA ALA A 383 3.95 6.03 15.34
C ALA A 383 2.79 5.03 15.26
N ARG A 384 2.76 3.98 16.08
CA ARG A 384 1.73 2.92 16.02
C ARG A 384 0.38 3.35 16.58
N CYS A 385 0.40 4.01 17.74
CA CYS A 385 -0.78 4.53 18.42
C CYS A 385 -0.44 5.82 19.17
N PRO A 386 -0.01 6.89 18.48
CA PRO A 386 0.44 8.12 19.15
C PRO A 386 -0.63 8.73 20.08
N TRP A 387 -1.91 8.51 19.77
CA TRP A 387 -3.03 8.95 20.61
C TRP A 387 -3.10 8.27 21.99
N GLN A 388 -2.50 7.09 22.17
CA GLN A 388 -2.50 6.41 23.48
C GLN A 388 -1.53 7.07 24.46
N ALA A 389 -0.42 7.64 23.98
CA ALA A 389 0.52 8.39 24.81
C ALA A 389 0.01 9.80 25.14
N ALA A 390 -0.88 10.35 24.31
CA ALA A 390 -1.48 11.67 24.49
C ALA A 390 -2.69 11.68 25.45
N ALA A 391 -3.16 10.52 25.93
CA ALA A 391 -4.24 10.45 26.91
C ALA A 391 -3.72 10.79 28.33
N PRO A 392 -4.40 11.64 29.12
CA PRO A 392 -3.99 11.90 30.49
C PRO A 392 -4.01 10.59 31.30
N ALA A 393 -2.93 10.31 32.02
CA ALA A 393 -2.80 9.12 32.84
C ALA A 393 -3.92 9.06 33.89
N ILE A 394 -4.90 8.18 33.68
CA ILE A 394 -5.89 7.85 34.71
C ILE A 394 -5.16 6.99 35.76
N PRO A 395 -5.24 7.31 37.06
CA PRO A 395 -4.58 6.50 38.09
C PRO A 395 -5.13 5.08 38.04
N ALA A 396 -4.23 4.11 37.89
CA ALA A 396 -4.56 2.70 37.73
C ALA A 396 -5.37 2.17 38.93
N GLN A 397 -6.68 1.98 38.76
CA GLN A 397 -7.42 1.05 39.59
C GLN A 397 -7.14 -0.36 39.05
N ARG A 398 -6.53 -1.19 39.89
CA ARG A 398 -6.27 -2.61 39.66
C ARG A 398 -7.53 -3.30 39.14
N THR A 399 -7.56 -3.55 37.84
CA THR A 399 -8.44 -4.52 37.20
C THR A 399 -7.59 -5.41 36.31
N VAL A 400 -7.94 -6.70 36.28
CA VAL A 400 -7.18 -7.78 35.68
C VAL A 400 -7.01 -7.52 34.18
N ALA A 401 -5.76 -7.57 33.72
CA ALA A 401 -5.36 -7.22 32.36
C ALA A 401 -6.02 -8.13 31.31
N ALA A 402 -6.97 -7.57 30.56
CA ALA A 402 -7.22 -7.98 29.18
C ALA A 402 -6.31 -7.11 28.30
N GLY A 403 -5.34 -7.72 27.63
CA GLY A 403 -4.30 -7.01 26.87
C GLY A 403 -4.88 -6.18 25.73
N ALA A 404 -4.89 -4.86 25.90
CA ALA A 404 -5.10 -3.90 24.82
C ALA A 404 -3.91 -4.00 23.85
N ARG A 405 -4.12 -4.60 22.68
CA ARG A 405 -3.14 -4.60 21.59
C ARG A 405 -3.44 -3.44 20.65
N CYS A 406 -2.46 -2.55 20.49
CA CYS A 406 -2.43 -1.62 19.36
C CYS A 406 -2.47 -2.40 18.04
N PRO A 407 -3.42 -2.12 17.14
CA PRO A 407 -3.45 -2.79 15.86
C PRO A 407 -2.25 -2.33 15.03
N VAL A 408 -1.26 -3.20 14.91
CA VAL A 408 -0.35 -3.17 13.76
C VAL A 408 -1.20 -3.55 12.57
N THR A 409 -1.14 -2.80 11.47
CA THR A 409 -1.63 -3.30 10.19
C THR A 409 -1.12 -4.74 9.99
N GLY A 410 -2.00 -5.74 10.15
CA GLY A 410 -1.73 -7.15 9.88
C GLY A 410 -1.14 -8.06 10.98
N GLN A 411 -1.02 -7.68 12.27
CA GLN A 411 -0.65 -8.68 13.31
C GLN A 411 -1.87 -9.36 13.94
N SER A 412 -2.41 -10.37 13.26
CA SER A 412 -3.31 -11.34 13.89
C SER A 412 -2.50 -12.61 14.16
N THR A 413 -1.96 -12.76 15.37
CA THR A 413 -1.57 -14.08 15.88
C THR A 413 -2.77 -14.66 16.62
N PRO A 414 -3.36 -15.79 16.19
CA PRO A 414 -4.39 -16.44 16.97
C PRO A 414 -3.75 -17.02 18.24
N THR A 415 -4.33 -16.68 19.39
CA THR A 415 -3.98 -17.34 20.66
C THR A 415 -4.73 -18.67 20.70
N VAL A 416 -4.01 -19.79 20.54
CA VAL A 416 -4.58 -21.12 20.75
C VAL A 416 -4.60 -21.40 22.25
N THR A 417 -5.74 -21.19 22.90
CA THR A 417 -6.03 -21.80 24.21
C THR A 417 -6.86 -23.05 24.00
N GLY A 418 -6.20 -24.17 23.79
CA GLY A 418 -6.79 -25.51 23.84
C GLY A 418 -5.94 -26.39 24.74
N GLN A 419 -6.47 -26.78 25.90
CA GLN A 419 -5.86 -27.80 26.75
C GLN A 419 -6.05 -29.16 26.07
N SER A 420 -4.99 -29.71 25.50
CA SER A 420 -4.97 -31.09 25.01
C SER A 420 -4.35 -32.00 26.07
N THR A 421 -5.16 -32.89 26.63
CA THR A 421 -4.69 -34.06 27.40
C THR A 421 -3.84 -34.98 26.53
N PRO A 422 -2.77 -35.60 27.06
CA PRO A 422 -1.83 -36.39 26.26
C PRO A 422 -2.40 -37.78 25.90
N PRO A 423 -2.13 -38.32 24.69
CA PRO A 423 -2.42 -39.72 24.40
C PRO A 423 -1.26 -40.64 24.81
N VAL A 424 -1.66 -41.86 25.13
CA VAL A 424 -0.91 -43.00 25.64
C VAL A 424 0.19 -43.48 24.67
N THR A 425 1.30 -43.94 25.24
CA THR A 425 2.50 -44.50 24.57
C THR A 425 2.22 -45.81 23.82
N GLY A 426 2.67 -45.89 22.56
CA GLY A 426 2.81 -47.14 21.79
C GLY A 426 4.16 -47.16 21.06
N GLN A 427 4.91 -48.25 21.19
CA GLN A 427 6.29 -48.43 20.73
C GLN A 427 6.40 -48.65 19.20
N SER A 428 7.48 -48.19 18.56
CA SER A 428 7.82 -48.48 17.16
C SER A 428 9.32 -48.84 17.02
N THR A 429 9.61 -49.88 16.24
CA THR A 429 10.94 -50.41 15.89
C THR A 429 11.56 -49.71 14.67
N PRO A 430 12.91 -49.79 14.46
CA PRO A 430 13.65 -48.92 13.53
C PRO A 430 13.76 -49.43 12.07
N PRO A 431 14.14 -48.56 11.09
CA PRO A 431 14.14 -48.89 9.66
C PRO A 431 15.49 -49.36 9.09
N VAL A 432 15.42 -50.11 7.98
CA VAL A 432 16.53 -50.65 7.17
C VAL A 432 16.94 -49.67 6.06
N THR A 433 18.25 -49.46 5.90
CA THR A 433 18.89 -48.61 4.87
C THR A 433 19.22 -49.40 3.59
N GLY A 434 18.95 -48.82 2.42
CA GLY A 434 19.46 -49.27 1.11
C GLY A 434 20.12 -48.12 0.35
N GLN A 435 21.39 -48.31 -0.04
CA GLN A 435 22.21 -47.37 -0.83
C GLN A 435 22.12 -47.69 -2.32
N SER A 436 22.28 -46.70 -3.20
CA SER A 436 22.74 -46.90 -4.59
C SER A 436 23.44 -45.66 -5.11
N ALA A 437 24.62 -45.88 -5.70
CA ALA A 437 25.47 -44.91 -6.42
C ALA A 437 25.39 -45.18 -7.96
N PRO A 438 25.87 -44.25 -8.82
CA PRO A 438 25.34 -44.01 -10.17
C PRO A 438 26.11 -44.74 -11.31
N PRO A 439 25.67 -44.63 -12.58
CA PRO A 439 26.66 -44.67 -13.67
C PRO A 439 26.44 -43.76 -14.90
N VAL A 440 27.61 -43.27 -15.36
CA VAL A 440 28.23 -43.02 -16.68
C VAL A 440 27.50 -43.29 -18.03
N THR A 441 27.90 -42.48 -19.02
CA THR A 441 27.62 -42.32 -20.47
C THR A 441 27.95 -43.48 -21.45
N GLY A 442 27.17 -43.63 -22.55
CA GLY A 442 27.59 -44.31 -23.83
C GLY A 442 26.43 -44.94 -24.67
N PRO A 443 26.51 -45.07 -26.04
CA PRO A 443 25.33 -45.18 -26.93
C PRO A 443 24.94 -46.59 -27.50
N VAL A 444 23.71 -46.61 -28.07
CA VAL A 444 22.80 -47.62 -28.72
C VAL A 444 23.43 -48.73 -29.62
N PRO A 445 22.79 -49.92 -29.84
CA PRO A 445 21.81 -50.11 -30.94
C PRO A 445 20.59 -51.05 -30.62
N PRO A 446 19.60 -51.20 -31.53
CA PRO A 446 18.29 -51.83 -31.27
C PRO A 446 18.14 -53.26 -31.85
N VAL A 447 16.90 -53.82 -31.80
CA VAL A 447 16.27 -54.73 -32.79
C VAL A 447 15.84 -56.15 -32.29
N THR A 448 14.52 -56.27 -32.08
CA THR A 448 13.52 -57.28 -32.55
C THR A 448 13.45 -58.76 -32.11
N VAL A 449 12.22 -59.11 -31.63
CA VAL A 449 11.21 -60.06 -32.18
C VAL A 449 11.32 -61.60 -31.99
N ARG A 450 10.12 -62.14 -31.62
CA ARG A 450 9.54 -63.51 -31.72
C ARG A 450 9.97 -64.51 -30.65
N ALA A 451 9.07 -65.01 -29.79
CA ALA A 451 7.84 -65.81 -29.97
C ALA A 451 8.10 -67.32 -29.98
N ALA A 452 7.54 -68.01 -28.98
CA ALA A 452 6.62 -69.16 -29.09
C ALA A 452 6.79 -70.14 -27.92
N ALA A 453 5.64 -70.66 -27.49
CA ALA A 453 5.36 -71.64 -26.42
C ALA A 453 5.87 -73.07 -26.80
N PRO A 454 5.54 -74.22 -26.13
CA PRO A 454 4.28 -74.53 -25.42
C PRO A 454 4.28 -75.49 -24.19
N ALA A 455 3.09 -75.56 -23.58
CA ALA A 455 2.35 -76.72 -23.01
C ALA A 455 2.82 -77.51 -21.77
N ALA A 456 1.98 -77.58 -20.73
CA ALA A 456 1.25 -78.80 -20.30
C ALA A 456 0.22 -78.49 -19.18
N ALA A 457 -0.80 -79.35 -19.04
CA ALA A 457 -2.16 -79.07 -18.56
C ALA A 457 -2.55 -79.68 -17.19
N SER A 458 -3.80 -79.36 -16.74
CA SER A 458 -4.76 -80.14 -15.91
C SER A 458 -5.20 -79.44 -14.61
N ALA A 459 -6.46 -79.38 -14.13
CA ALA A 459 -7.83 -79.54 -14.64
C ALA A 459 -8.84 -79.08 -13.54
N ALA A 460 -10.09 -78.75 -13.95
CA ALA A 460 -11.38 -78.74 -13.21
C ALA A 460 -12.12 -77.38 -13.09
N ALA A 461 -13.36 -77.36 -13.60
CA ALA A 461 -14.34 -76.27 -13.76
C ALA A 461 -15.50 -76.43 -12.72
N PRO A 462 -16.71 -75.81 -12.83
CA PRO A 462 -17.21 -74.67 -13.63
C PRO A 462 -18.12 -73.66 -12.84
N VAL A 463 -18.40 -72.45 -13.37
CA VAL A 463 -19.77 -71.91 -13.60
C VAL A 463 -19.72 -70.57 -14.37
N SER A 464 -20.69 -70.42 -15.27
CA SER A 464 -20.73 -69.52 -16.43
C SER A 464 -21.07 -68.05 -16.15
N ALA A 465 -20.45 -67.14 -16.91
CA ALA A 465 -20.85 -65.75 -17.12
C ALA A 465 -21.26 -65.53 -18.60
N PRO A 466 -22.25 -64.67 -18.93
CA PRO A 466 -22.62 -64.40 -20.31
C PRO A 466 -21.72 -63.32 -20.96
N ALA A 467 -21.55 -63.46 -22.28
CA ALA A 467 -20.60 -62.76 -23.14
C ALA A 467 -20.91 -61.26 -23.40
N PRO A 468 -19.89 -60.43 -23.75
CA PRO A 468 -20.08 -59.05 -24.19
C PRO A 468 -20.33 -58.95 -25.71
N ALA A 469 -21.16 -57.96 -26.09
CA ALA A 469 -21.53 -57.62 -27.47
C ALA A 469 -20.45 -56.75 -28.18
N PRO A 470 -20.40 -56.72 -29.54
CA PRO A 470 -19.27 -56.18 -30.29
C PRO A 470 -19.35 -54.66 -30.57
N ALA A 471 -18.18 -54.08 -30.82
CA ALA A 471 -17.92 -52.68 -31.14
C ALA A 471 -18.36 -52.25 -32.56
N PRO A 472 -18.65 -50.95 -32.80
CA PRO A 472 -18.67 -50.36 -34.14
C PRO A 472 -17.43 -49.48 -34.42
N ALA A 473 -17.03 -49.47 -35.69
CA ALA A 473 -15.83 -48.87 -36.24
C ALA A 473 -16.06 -47.46 -36.86
N THR A 474 -15.02 -46.62 -36.73
CA THR A 474 -14.44 -45.65 -37.70
C THR A 474 -15.29 -44.60 -38.43
N ALA A 475 -14.95 -43.31 -38.24
CA ALA A 475 -14.39 -42.41 -39.27
C ALA A 475 -13.97 -41.03 -38.67
N PRO A 476 -12.92 -40.35 -39.20
CA PRO A 476 -12.34 -39.13 -38.62
C PRO A 476 -12.86 -37.84 -39.28
N THR A 477 -13.05 -36.77 -38.50
CA THR A 477 -13.38 -35.42 -39.02
C THR A 477 -12.12 -34.56 -39.11
N ALA A 478 -11.89 -34.00 -40.30
CA ALA A 478 -10.76 -33.15 -40.65
C ALA A 478 -10.83 -31.75 -40.03
N ALA A 479 -9.66 -31.19 -39.72
CA ALA A 479 -9.45 -29.81 -39.29
C ALA A 479 -9.55 -28.81 -40.46
N PRO A 480 -9.94 -27.55 -40.21
CA PRO A 480 -9.60 -26.45 -41.10
C PRO A 480 -8.49 -25.56 -40.50
N THR A 481 -7.36 -25.50 -41.21
CA THR A 481 -6.34 -24.45 -41.10
C THR A 481 -6.63 -23.40 -42.16
N ALA A 482 -6.70 -22.12 -41.79
CA ALA A 482 -6.48 -20.99 -42.69
C ALA A 482 -5.65 -19.92 -41.96
N ALA A 483 -4.54 -19.52 -42.60
CA ALA A 483 -3.57 -18.53 -42.14
C ALA A 483 -3.99 -17.10 -42.61
N PRO A 484 -3.28 -16.03 -42.18
CA PRO A 484 -3.86 -14.72 -41.85
C PRO A 484 -4.01 -13.78 -43.04
N THR A 485 -4.99 -12.87 -42.98
CA THR A 485 -5.12 -11.74 -43.91
C THR A 485 -4.77 -10.41 -43.22
N ALA A 486 -4.15 -9.53 -44.00
CA ALA A 486 -3.34 -8.38 -43.66
C ALA A 486 -3.98 -7.27 -42.78
N ALA A 487 -3.10 -6.58 -42.05
CA ALA A 487 -3.39 -5.37 -41.29
C ALA A 487 -3.81 -4.19 -42.18
N PRO A 488 -4.78 -3.36 -41.77
CA PRO A 488 -4.96 -2.03 -42.33
C PRO A 488 -4.08 -1.02 -41.58
N THR A 489 -3.02 -0.56 -42.24
CA THR A 489 -2.33 0.70 -41.92
C THR A 489 -3.19 1.86 -42.42
N ALA A 490 -3.65 2.72 -41.52
CA ALA A 490 -4.11 4.06 -41.87
C ALA A 490 -3.33 5.08 -41.04
N ALA A 491 -2.46 5.83 -41.71
CA ALA A 491 -1.80 7.00 -41.17
C ALA A 491 -2.82 8.14 -40.97
N PRO A 492 -2.64 9.02 -39.95
CA PRO A 492 -3.54 10.12 -39.69
C PRO A 492 -3.33 11.22 -40.75
N THR A 493 -4.38 11.60 -41.46
CA THR A 493 -4.33 12.76 -42.36
C THR A 493 -4.90 14.00 -41.67
N ALA A 494 -4.09 15.06 -41.73
CA ALA A 494 -4.24 16.48 -41.42
C ALA A 494 -5.57 17.04 -40.86
N ALA A 495 -5.41 17.86 -39.82
CA ALA A 495 -6.41 18.79 -39.29
C ALA A 495 -6.89 19.81 -40.33
N PRO A 496 -8.17 20.19 -40.34
CA PRO A 496 -8.61 21.44 -40.96
C PRO A 496 -8.41 22.62 -40.00
N THR A 497 -7.46 23.48 -40.33
CA THR A 497 -7.35 24.85 -39.82
C THR A 497 -8.44 25.72 -40.46
N ALA A 498 -9.35 26.27 -39.66
CA ALA A 498 -10.11 27.46 -40.02
C ALA A 498 -10.46 28.24 -38.74
N ALA A 499 -9.84 29.40 -38.59
CA ALA A 499 -10.24 30.41 -37.62
C ALA A 499 -11.45 31.20 -38.16
N PRO A 500 -12.36 31.64 -37.28
CA PRO A 500 -13.09 32.87 -37.52
C PRO A 500 -12.72 33.91 -36.47
N THR A 501 -11.98 34.94 -36.90
CA THR A 501 -11.84 36.22 -36.20
C THR A 501 -12.98 37.13 -36.65
N ALA A 502 -13.77 37.64 -35.70
CA ALA A 502 -14.22 39.04 -35.64
C ALA A 502 -15.07 39.27 -34.39
N ALA A 503 -14.62 40.18 -33.53
CA ALA A 503 -15.39 40.77 -32.45
C ALA A 503 -16.44 41.76 -33.00
N PRO A 504 -17.47 42.08 -32.20
CA PRO A 504 -18.04 43.42 -32.24
C PRO A 504 -17.96 44.09 -30.86
N THR A 505 -17.45 45.32 -30.83
CA THR A 505 -17.59 46.28 -29.72
C THR A 505 -18.28 47.53 -30.25
N ALA A 506 -19.37 47.95 -29.60
CA ALA A 506 -19.73 49.36 -29.39
C ALA A 506 -20.91 49.47 -28.39
N ALA A 507 -20.58 49.88 -27.14
CA ALA A 507 -21.05 51.04 -26.37
C ALA A 507 -22.57 51.34 -26.14
N PRO A 508 -22.91 52.11 -25.07
CA PRO A 508 -24.10 51.93 -24.23
C PRO A 508 -25.23 52.95 -24.47
N THR A 509 -26.40 52.77 -23.84
CA THR A 509 -27.47 53.79 -23.78
C THR A 509 -28.15 53.83 -22.41
N ALA A 510 -28.55 55.05 -22.05
CA ALA A 510 -28.75 55.61 -20.72
C ALA A 510 -30.05 55.25 -19.97
N ALA A 511 -30.00 55.49 -18.65
CA ALA A 511 -31.12 55.56 -17.72
C ALA A 511 -31.90 56.89 -17.82
N PRO A 512 -33.12 56.97 -17.24
CA PRO A 512 -33.76 58.25 -16.93
C PRO A 512 -33.65 58.65 -15.44
N ALA A 513 -33.47 59.95 -15.20
CA ALA A 513 -33.51 60.69 -13.92
C ALA A 513 -34.98 60.93 -13.46
N SER A 514 -35.38 61.46 -12.28
CA SER A 514 -34.83 62.18 -11.12
C SER A 514 -35.87 62.04 -9.96
N VAL A 515 -35.65 62.42 -8.68
CA VAL A 515 -35.94 63.77 -8.11
C VAL A 515 -35.51 63.87 -6.62
N ALA A 516 -34.85 65.02 -6.31
CA ALA A 516 -34.77 65.87 -5.11
C ALA A 516 -34.16 65.43 -3.75
N ALA A 517 -33.24 66.29 -3.30
CA ALA A 517 -32.93 66.65 -1.91
C ALA A 517 -33.46 68.08 -1.60
N PRO A 518 -33.43 68.52 -0.32
CA PRO A 518 -32.64 69.72 0.03
C PRO A 518 -31.85 69.50 1.35
N ALA A 519 -30.56 69.86 1.45
CA ALA A 519 -29.93 71.17 1.66
C ALA A 519 -29.98 71.69 3.12
N GLY A 520 -28.79 71.96 3.66
CA GLY A 520 -28.53 72.71 4.91
C GLY A 520 -27.03 72.92 5.14
N GLU A 521 -26.57 74.17 4.96
CA GLU A 521 -25.25 74.76 5.29
C GLU A 521 -24.87 74.57 6.78
N VAL A 522 -23.61 74.70 7.25
CA VAL A 522 -22.77 75.92 7.37
C VAL A 522 -21.29 75.56 7.64
N ALA A 523 -20.41 76.46 7.20
CA ALA A 523 -18.94 76.52 7.28
C ALA A 523 -18.29 76.52 8.69
N VAL A 524 -16.97 76.22 8.78
CA VAL A 524 -15.87 77.19 9.00
C VAL A 524 -14.50 76.46 9.16
N ALA A 525 -13.47 77.20 8.75
CA ALA A 525 -12.04 77.01 8.51
C ALA A 525 -11.07 76.51 9.63
N VAL A 526 -10.03 75.78 9.17
CA VAL A 526 -8.56 76.01 9.28
C VAL A 526 -7.89 76.09 10.67
N ALA A 527 -6.88 75.24 10.92
CA ALA A 527 -5.46 75.63 11.05
C ALA A 527 -4.52 74.45 11.40
N ALA A 528 -3.38 74.41 10.70
CA ALA A 528 -2.21 73.57 10.95
C ALA A 528 -1.27 74.22 11.99
N ALA A 529 -0.42 73.43 12.64
CA ALA A 529 0.93 73.86 13.05
C ALA A 529 1.84 72.67 13.38
N GLU A 530 3.02 72.71 12.79
CA GLU A 530 4.19 71.84 12.97
C GLU A 530 4.86 72.03 14.33
N ALA A 531 5.73 71.08 14.73
CA ALA A 531 7.01 71.39 15.37
C ALA A 531 7.96 70.17 15.35
N GLU A 532 9.02 70.25 14.55
CA GLU A 532 10.31 69.62 14.82
C GLU A 532 11.24 70.69 15.43
N PRO A 533 12.34 70.32 16.12
CA PRO A 533 13.63 70.74 15.55
C PRO A 533 14.87 69.85 15.84
N VAL A 534 15.65 69.57 14.77
CA VAL A 534 17.02 70.10 14.48
C VAL A 534 18.31 69.33 14.92
N ARG A 535 19.00 68.84 13.86
CA ARG A 535 20.46 68.89 13.46
C ARG A 535 21.52 68.06 14.26
N LYS A 536 22.55 67.45 13.63
CA LYS A 536 23.51 67.97 12.63
C LYS A 536 24.21 66.89 11.77
N ARG A 537 24.43 67.25 10.48
CA ARG A 537 25.63 67.14 9.58
C ARG A 537 26.37 65.78 9.46
N GLY A 538 26.76 65.31 8.27
CA GLY A 538 26.62 65.84 6.91
C GLY A 538 27.51 65.11 5.88
N LEU A 539 27.44 65.61 4.63
CA LEU A 539 28.42 65.48 3.51
C LEU A 539 28.72 64.04 3.01
N ARG A 540 28.80 63.70 1.71
CA ARG A 540 28.91 64.48 0.47
C ARG A 540 28.87 63.49 -0.73
N ARG A 541 28.06 63.82 -1.74
CA ARG A 541 28.34 63.85 -3.21
C ARG A 541 28.74 62.55 -3.95
N LEU A 542 27.93 62.15 -4.95
CA LEU A 542 28.03 62.43 -6.42
C LEU A 542 29.01 61.45 -7.10
N LEU A 543 28.90 61.00 -8.35
CA LEU A 543 28.12 61.17 -9.59
C LEU A 543 28.67 60.03 -10.48
N GLY A 544 28.01 59.54 -11.53
CA GLY A 544 26.78 59.94 -12.19
C GLY A 544 26.51 58.97 -13.35
#